data_AF-A0A0F8XEL3-F1
#
_entry.id   AF-A0A0F8XEL3-F1
#
_cell.length_a   1.000
_cell.length_b   1.000
_cell.length_c   1.000
_cell.angle_alpha   90.00
_cell.angle_beta   90.00
_cell.angle_gamma   90.00
#
_symmetry.space_group_name_H-M   'P 1'
#
loop_
_entity.id
_entity.type
_entity.pdbx_description
1 polymer ?
#
loop_
_entity_poly.entity_id
_entity_poly.type
_entity_poly.pdbx_seq_one_letter_code
_entity_poly.pdbx_strand_id
1 'polypeptide(L)'
;MKRVRPGVHILAATAIEVDGLRTYLEVIGADQWESDAPSDIEEIIEIMGRGCYKSFGTELNPNITKVRATNEAYLANIRKQGHGAVLEHGWVSFMFTDVSR
;
A
#
# COMPACT_ATOMS: atom_id res chain seq x y z
N MET A 1 1.38 -3.11 45.01
CA MET A 1 1.24 -3.33 43.55
C MET A 1 0.71 -2.04 42.92
N LYS A 2 1.40 -1.47 41.93
CA LYS A 2 0.95 -0.24 41.24
C LYS A 2 -0.03 -0.65 40.13
N ARG A 3 -1.23 -0.06 40.09
CA ARG A 3 -2.12 -0.20 38.93
C ARG A 3 -1.56 0.66 37.79
N VAL A 4 -1.46 0.08 36.61
CA VAL A 4 -1.01 0.73 35.37
C VAL A 4 -2.11 0.62 34.30
N ARG A 5 -1.99 1.39 33.21
CA ARG A 5 -2.91 1.33 32.07
C ARG A 5 -2.10 1.02 30.81
N PRO A 6 -2.41 -0.05 30.08
CA PRO A 6 -1.72 -0.35 28.82
C PRO A 6 -1.79 0.82 27.85
N GLY A 7 -0.68 1.09 27.17
CA GLY A 7 -0.58 2.07 26.10
C GLY A 7 -0.08 1.42 24.81
N VAL A 8 -0.49 1.98 23.67
CA VAL A 8 -0.04 1.58 22.34
C VAL A 8 0.33 2.85 21.57
N HIS A 9 1.51 2.84 20.98
CA HIS A 9 2.07 3.98 20.26
C HIS A 9 2.60 3.53 18.91
N ILE A 10 2.26 4.23 17.83
CA ILE A 10 2.90 4.03 16.51
C ILE A 10 4.26 4.73 16.55
N LEU A 11 5.33 3.99 16.29
CA LEU A 11 6.70 4.52 16.23
C LEU A 11 7.18 4.74 14.80
N ALA A 12 6.73 3.92 13.86
CA ALA A 12 7.09 4.00 12.47
C ALA A 12 5.96 3.46 11.58
N ALA A 13 5.89 3.98 10.38
CA ALA A 13 4.99 3.55 9.31
C ALA A 13 5.76 3.65 7.99
N THR A 14 5.39 2.83 7.00
CA THR A 14 5.92 2.98 5.63
C THR A 14 5.59 4.38 5.12
N ALA A 15 6.59 5.02 4.51
CA ALA A 15 6.43 6.26 3.76
C ALA A 15 6.84 6.03 2.30
N ILE A 16 6.13 6.66 1.38
CA ILE A 16 6.49 6.67 -0.04
C ILE A 16 7.68 7.60 -0.21
N GLU A 17 8.73 7.13 -0.90
CA GLU A 17 9.70 8.03 -1.49
C GLU A 17 9.17 8.53 -2.84
N VAL A 18 8.65 9.75 -2.83
CA VAL A 18 7.93 10.42 -3.91
C VAL A 18 8.78 10.54 -5.18
N ASP A 19 10.06 10.90 -5.06
CA ASP A 19 10.92 11.05 -6.24
C ASP A 19 11.22 9.68 -6.88
N GLY A 20 11.43 8.66 -6.04
CA GLY A 20 11.60 7.28 -6.49
C GLY A 20 10.36 6.73 -7.20
N LEU A 21 9.17 6.98 -6.63
CA LEU A 21 7.90 6.60 -7.23
C LEU A 21 7.69 7.30 -8.59
N ARG A 22 7.92 8.62 -8.66
CA ARG A 22 7.80 9.40 -9.89
C ARG A 22 8.68 8.82 -11.00
N THR A 23 9.97 8.60 -10.71
CA THR A 23 10.90 8.03 -11.70
C THR A 23 10.47 6.62 -12.12
N TYR A 24 9.97 5.79 -11.22
CA TYR A 24 9.43 4.47 -11.57
C TYR A 24 8.24 4.57 -12.53
N LEU A 25 7.26 5.43 -12.24
CA LEU A 25 6.07 5.63 -13.06
C LEU A 25 6.42 6.13 -14.46
N GLU A 26 7.35 7.08 -14.58
CA GLU A 26 7.87 7.55 -15.87
C GLU A 26 8.50 6.42 -16.68
N VAL A 27 9.37 5.61 -16.07
CA VAL A 27 10.07 4.49 -16.74
C VAL A 27 9.09 3.45 -17.29
N ILE A 28 7.97 3.21 -16.62
CA ILE A 28 6.97 2.25 -17.08
C ILE A 28 5.91 2.86 -17.99
N GLY A 29 5.93 4.18 -18.25
CA GLY A 29 4.95 4.89 -19.06
C GLY A 29 3.61 5.15 -18.35
N ALA A 30 3.63 5.27 -17.03
CA ALA A 30 2.47 5.51 -16.17
C ALA A 30 2.56 6.85 -15.43
N ASP A 31 3.24 7.85 -16.00
CA ASP A 31 3.54 9.15 -15.38
C ASP A 31 2.29 9.98 -15.02
N GLN A 32 1.15 9.68 -15.65
CA GLN A 32 -0.16 10.30 -15.37
C GLN A 32 -0.99 9.53 -14.34
N TRP A 33 -0.47 8.42 -13.80
CA TRP A 33 -1.19 7.66 -12.78
C TRP A 33 -1.09 8.36 -11.42
N GLU A 34 -2.23 8.44 -10.73
CA GLU A 34 -2.34 8.97 -9.38
C GLU A 34 -3.13 7.98 -8.51
N SER A 35 -2.88 7.98 -7.21
CA SER A 35 -3.65 7.23 -6.22
C SER A 35 -4.53 8.16 -5.40
N ASP A 36 -5.74 7.70 -5.08
CA ASP A 36 -6.61 8.30 -4.07
C ASP A 36 -6.43 7.66 -2.68
N ALA A 37 -5.33 6.91 -2.48
CA ALA A 37 -4.99 6.32 -1.20
C ALA A 37 -4.91 7.38 -0.09
N PRO A 38 -5.53 7.14 1.08
CA PRO A 38 -5.48 8.10 2.17
C PRO A 38 -4.17 8.01 2.99
N SER A 39 -3.28 7.07 2.66
CA SER A 39 -1.98 6.90 3.32
C SER A 39 -0.95 6.25 2.40
N ASP A 40 0.33 6.54 2.66
CA ASP A 40 1.49 5.94 2.00
C ASP A 40 1.50 4.40 2.07
N ILE A 41 0.96 3.83 3.16
CA ILE A 41 0.85 2.37 3.33
C ILE A 41 -0.15 1.78 2.32
N GLU A 42 -1.31 2.42 2.17
CA GLU A 42 -2.32 1.96 1.22
C GLU A 42 -1.88 2.18 -0.22
N GLU A 43 -1.16 3.28 -0.47
CA GLU A 43 -0.59 3.61 -1.77
C GLU A 43 0.49 2.58 -2.18
N ILE A 44 1.46 2.27 -1.30
CA ILE A 44 2.51 1.31 -1.66
C ILE A 44 1.95 -0.08 -1.94
N ILE A 45 0.93 -0.53 -1.21
CA ILE A 45 0.27 -1.82 -1.45
C ILE A 45 -0.41 -1.82 -2.82
N GLU A 46 -1.07 -0.72 -3.20
CA GLU A 46 -1.66 -0.57 -4.52
C GLU A 46 -0.59 -0.57 -5.62
N ILE A 47 0.48 0.21 -5.47
CA ILE A 47 1.59 0.28 -6.43
C ILE A 47 2.19 -1.11 -6.63
N MET A 48 2.50 -1.82 -5.55
CA MET A 48 3.11 -3.15 -5.63
C MET A 48 2.16 -4.18 -6.23
N GLY A 49 0.86 -4.09 -5.92
CA GLY A 49 -0.14 -4.93 -6.56
C GLY A 49 -0.34 -4.61 -8.04
N ARG A 50 -0.29 -3.34 -8.45
CA ARG A 50 -0.42 -2.92 -9.86
C ARG A 50 0.83 -3.29 -10.65
N GLY A 51 2.01 -3.17 -10.04
CA GLY A 51 3.30 -3.52 -10.60
C GLY A 51 3.39 -4.96 -11.10
N CYS A 52 2.74 -5.91 -10.42
CA CYS A 52 2.70 -7.33 -10.84
C CYS A 52 2.16 -7.55 -12.25
N TYR A 53 1.19 -6.72 -12.68
CA TYR A 53 0.52 -6.86 -13.98
C TYR A 53 0.61 -5.59 -14.83
N LYS A 54 1.38 -4.59 -14.39
CA LYS A 54 1.39 -3.22 -14.95
C LYS A 54 -0.02 -2.63 -15.10
N SER A 55 -0.88 -2.82 -14.12
CA SER A 55 -2.29 -2.43 -14.17
C SER A 55 -2.55 -0.97 -13.76
N PHE A 56 -1.62 -0.05 -14.07
CA PHE A 56 -1.77 1.40 -13.83
C PHE A 56 -2.70 2.06 -14.86
N GLY A 57 -2.91 1.40 -15.99
CA GLY A 57 -3.89 1.73 -17.02
C GLY A 57 -4.18 0.50 -17.87
N THR A 58 -4.95 0.66 -18.94
CA THR A 58 -5.21 -0.42 -19.92
C THR A 58 -4.12 -0.53 -20.98
N GLU A 59 -3.39 0.56 -21.25
CA GLU A 59 -2.43 0.63 -22.36
C GLU A 59 -1.11 -0.11 -22.08
N LEU A 60 -0.79 -0.36 -20.81
CA LEU A 60 0.50 -0.92 -20.40
C LEU A 60 0.57 -2.45 -20.47
N ASN A 61 -0.59 -3.12 -20.53
CA ASN A 61 -0.67 -4.56 -20.64
C ASN A 61 -1.87 -4.95 -21.51
N PRO A 62 -1.66 -5.58 -22.68
CA PRO A 62 -2.74 -5.91 -23.61
C PRO A 62 -3.75 -6.93 -23.05
N ASN A 63 -3.40 -7.64 -21.98
CA ASN A 63 -4.31 -8.57 -21.30
C ASN A 63 -5.27 -7.89 -20.32
N ILE A 64 -5.13 -6.58 -20.10
CA ILE A 64 -5.94 -5.80 -19.16
C ILE A 64 -6.92 -4.92 -19.92
N THR A 65 -8.21 -5.23 -19.78
CA THR A 65 -9.29 -4.43 -20.38
C THR A 65 -9.96 -3.48 -19.40
N LYS A 66 -9.68 -3.64 -18.10
CA LYS A 66 -10.25 -2.79 -17.04
C LYS A 66 -9.33 -2.73 -15.83
N VAL A 67 -9.12 -1.52 -15.33
CA VAL A 67 -8.47 -1.26 -14.04
C VAL A 67 -9.51 -0.79 -13.01
N ARG A 68 -9.21 -0.98 -11.72
CA ARG A 68 -10.07 -0.47 -10.64
C ARG A 68 -9.75 1.01 -10.45
N ALA A 69 -10.78 1.81 -10.19
CA ALA A 69 -10.68 3.27 -10.20
C ALA A 69 -10.22 3.87 -8.87
N THR A 70 -10.40 3.17 -7.75
CA THR A 70 -10.03 3.65 -6.41
C THR A 70 -9.13 2.65 -5.70
N ASN A 71 -8.29 3.16 -4.80
CA ASN A 71 -7.43 2.40 -3.91
C ASN A 71 -8.26 1.43 -3.06
N GLU A 72 -9.36 1.92 -2.46
CA GLU A 72 -10.28 1.08 -1.66
C GLU A 72 -10.77 -0.14 -2.47
N ALA A 73 -11.24 0.08 -3.71
CA ALA A 73 -11.69 -0.99 -4.57
C ALA A 73 -10.55 -1.94 -4.97
N TYR A 74 -9.33 -1.42 -5.11
CA TYR A 74 -8.13 -2.21 -5.40
C TYR A 74 -7.75 -3.12 -4.22
N LEU A 75 -7.65 -2.57 -3.01
CA LEU A 75 -7.34 -3.31 -1.79
C LEU A 75 -8.43 -4.33 -1.43
N ALA A 76 -9.71 -3.98 -1.62
CA ALA A 76 -10.81 -4.93 -1.46
C ALA A 76 -10.68 -6.12 -2.43
N ASN A 77 -10.24 -5.88 -3.67
CA ASN A 77 -9.98 -6.94 -4.64
C ASN A 77 -8.77 -7.80 -4.24
N ILE A 78 -7.68 -7.23 -3.73
CA ILE A 78 -6.52 -7.98 -3.20
C ILE A 78 -6.99 -8.99 -2.14
N ARG A 79 -7.79 -8.53 -1.18
CA ARG A 79 -8.34 -9.38 -0.12
C ARG A 79 -9.27 -10.46 -0.66
N LYS A 80 -10.13 -10.13 -1.62
CA LYS A 80 -11.06 -11.08 -2.26
C LYS A 80 -10.33 -12.19 -3.03
N GLN A 81 -9.24 -11.87 -3.70
CA GLN A 81 -8.45 -12.84 -4.50
C GLN A 81 -7.40 -13.58 -3.67
N GLY A 82 -7.19 -13.18 -2.41
CA GLY A 82 -6.18 -13.79 -1.54
C GLY A 82 -4.74 -13.49 -1.96
N HIS A 83 -4.48 -12.35 -2.61
CA HIS A 83 -3.14 -11.93 -3.00
C HIS A 83 -2.37 -11.32 -1.81
N GLY A 84 -2.23 -12.07 -0.71
CA GLY A 84 -1.72 -11.55 0.56
C GLY A 84 -0.28 -11.02 0.51
N ALA A 85 0.56 -11.55 -0.37
CA ALA A 85 1.98 -11.16 -0.47
C ALA A 85 2.17 -9.66 -0.75
N VAL A 86 1.24 -8.99 -1.45
CA VAL A 86 1.35 -7.55 -1.72
C VAL A 86 1.11 -6.69 -0.48
N LEU A 87 0.40 -7.22 0.52
CA LEU A 87 0.18 -6.54 1.79
C LEU A 87 1.46 -6.46 2.63
N GLU A 88 2.45 -7.32 2.34
CA GLU A 88 3.73 -7.36 3.05
C GLU A 88 4.64 -6.17 2.71
N HIS A 89 4.24 -5.28 1.81
CA HIS A 89 4.97 -4.02 1.54
C HIS A 89 4.60 -2.88 2.51
N GLY A 90 3.46 -2.98 3.20
CA GLY A 90 3.02 -2.02 4.21
C GLY A 90 3.45 -2.42 5.62
N TRP A 91 4.22 -1.57 6.31
CA TRP A 91 4.83 -1.87 7.61
C TRP A 91 4.42 -0.82 8.63
N VAL A 92 4.09 -1.26 9.84
CA VAL A 92 3.85 -0.38 10.99
C VAL A 92 4.55 -0.98 12.20
N SER A 93 5.29 -0.15 12.94
CA SER A 93 5.92 -0.55 14.20
C SER A 93 5.16 0.06 15.37
N PHE A 94 4.74 -0.79 16.30
CA PHE A 94 4.05 -0.40 17.52
C PHE A 94 4.95 -0.59 18.74
N MET A 95 4.84 0.33 19.69
CA MET A 95 5.40 0.18 21.04
C MET A 95 4.26 0.03 22.04
N PHE A 96 4.37 -1.00 22.87
CA PHE A 96 3.41 -1.30 23.92
C PHE A 96 4.03 -0.95 25.27
N THR A 97 3.30 -0.18 26.07
CA THR A 97 3.69 0.20 27.43
C THR A 97 2.73 -0.43 28.43
N ASP A 98 3.22 -0.72 29.63
CA ASP A 98 2.39 -1.22 30.75
C ASP A 98 1.58 -2.50 30.43
N VAL A 99 2.16 -3.42 29.63
CA VAL A 99 1.62 -4.75 29.35
C VAL A 99 2.25 -5.83 30.25
N SER A 100 1.56 -6.96 30.46
CA SER A 100 2.12 -8.09 31.21
C SER A 100 3.34 -8.70 30.49
N ARG A 101 4.25 -9.27 31.26
CA ARG A 101 5.37 -10.07 30.73
C ARG A 101 4.88 -11.37 30.12
#